data_AF-A0A847M1A5-F1
#
_entry.id   AF-A0A847M1A5-F1
#
_cell.length_a   1.000
_cell.length_b   1.000
_cell.length_c   1.000
_cell.angle_alpha   90.00
_cell.angle_beta   90.00
_cell.angle_gamma   90.00
#
_symmetry.space_group_name_H-M   'P 1'
#
loop_
_entity.id
_entity.type
_entity.pdbx_description
1 polymer ?
#
loop_
_entity_poly.entity_id
_entity_poly.type
_entity_poly.pdbx_seq_one_letter_code
_entity_poly.pdbx_strand_id
1 'polypeptide(L)'
;IGSAFLAHLASIAPEGALIDLYIWERQAEILAFYKRRGFAEKERLNWRALNFIRLEAEARHIRETIPKVGISSGTADELGKIRHDAKKAIRLLADMAGALTAENCSRIIEDINRETTALINTLNLFRDSVQRFRTINLKELIIDRIIPMVEHSPVNCELVLRFAPNVGEARAHYLEAARAIVNLVSNALDAIKAADRPGRLAISVEEVSPWILLTVEDNGIGIDSKKLQAGADGRPQFVGITTKANMGEGQGTRQIYAAFGTENISVHSEVGKGTRWIIRLPRAEHREESELQALETRLAEFKAISASDAPKVEADKAEIAAYIWRCTKLEILIWDLILQFARKNNVRDIYRSFLSCRHESISLASFREDLENYKTDTPELRLWLLEAVRILKREDTILQTLNRNGELQGIMFKAYGQAVERTVIFTLDPATGRFGATDRKLAEHADFVPYLGTSRDRCLRGEFFGDVQNASNPIQLGVWELGNPDDARKKAALVRAGAERLIQMGIPESKKLLFYETTWRRGSLDLDTGRPRTLGAVARLREEELGDILIAVDDEFSEYISTD
;
A
#
# COMPACT_ATOMS: atom_id res chain seq x y z
N ILE A 1 6.64 4.99 -22.74
CA ILE A 1 7.58 5.44 -23.81
C ILE A 1 7.42 4.61 -25.09
N GLY A 2 7.61 3.28 -25.08
CA GLY A 2 7.52 2.44 -26.29
C GLY A 2 6.19 2.53 -27.07
N SER A 3 5.04 2.53 -26.38
CA SER A 3 3.74 2.70 -27.05
C SER A 3 3.55 4.10 -27.64
N ALA A 4 3.98 5.15 -26.93
CA ALA A 4 3.90 6.52 -27.41
C ALA A 4 4.83 6.78 -28.61
N PHE A 5 6.04 6.21 -28.56
CA PHE A 5 7.00 6.22 -29.66
C PHE A 5 6.43 5.50 -30.89
N LEU A 6 5.87 4.30 -30.72
CA LEU A 6 5.24 3.56 -31.82
C LEU A 6 4.01 4.28 -32.38
N ALA A 7 3.17 4.86 -31.52
CA ALA A 7 2.00 5.63 -31.94
C ALA A 7 2.41 6.87 -32.75
N HIS A 8 3.42 7.60 -32.27
CA HIS A 8 3.96 8.74 -32.99
C HIS A 8 4.61 8.31 -34.31
N LEU A 9 5.47 7.28 -34.29
CA LEU A 9 6.18 6.77 -35.47
C LEU A 9 5.19 6.24 -36.53
N ALA A 10 4.15 5.52 -36.12
CA ALA A 10 3.11 5.05 -37.02
C ALA A 10 2.23 6.20 -37.56
N SER A 11 2.04 7.27 -36.79
CA SER A 11 1.27 8.45 -37.24
C SER A 11 1.98 9.26 -38.32
N ILE A 12 3.33 9.27 -38.32
CA ILE A 12 4.15 10.02 -39.27
C ILE A 12 4.60 9.19 -40.49
N ALA A 13 4.69 7.86 -40.35
CA ALA A 13 5.11 6.98 -41.43
C ALA A 13 3.99 6.72 -42.46
N PRO A 14 4.27 6.67 -43.78
CA PRO A 14 3.30 6.26 -44.81
C PRO A 14 2.71 4.87 -44.55
N GLU A 15 1.47 4.61 -44.96
CA GLU A 15 0.75 3.39 -44.58
C GLU A 15 1.43 2.07 -45.00
N GLY A 16 2.10 2.07 -46.16
CA GLY A 16 2.87 0.92 -46.66
C GLY A 16 4.34 0.89 -46.22
N ALA A 17 4.77 1.79 -45.33
CA ALA A 17 6.16 1.82 -44.88
C ALA A 17 6.45 0.64 -43.94
N LEU A 18 7.59 -0.02 -44.18
CA LEU A 18 8.13 -1.05 -43.29
C LEU A 18 8.97 -0.37 -42.19
N ILE A 19 8.73 -0.78 -40.95
CA ILE A 19 9.45 -0.31 -39.77
C ILE A 19 10.29 -1.46 -39.25
N ASP A 20 11.61 -1.30 -39.35
CA ASP A 20 12.59 -2.24 -38.80
C ASP A 20 13.07 -1.78 -37.41
N LEU A 21 13.12 -2.73 -36.47
CA LEU A 21 13.66 -2.52 -35.12
C LEU A 21 14.65 -3.63 -34.78
N TYR A 22 15.81 -3.26 -34.27
CA TYR A 22 16.82 -4.21 -33.80
C TYR A 22 16.77 -4.29 -32.28
N ILE A 23 16.44 -5.47 -31.74
CA ILE A 23 16.27 -5.70 -30.31
C ILE A 23 17.29 -6.72 -29.83
N TRP A 24 17.96 -6.44 -28.72
CA TRP A 24 18.92 -7.38 -28.15
C TRP A 24 18.21 -8.66 -27.65
N GLU A 25 18.71 -9.84 -28.04
CA GLU A 25 18.08 -11.15 -27.82
C GLU A 25 17.79 -11.46 -26.34
N ARG A 26 18.59 -10.93 -25.41
CA ARG A 26 18.39 -11.11 -23.97
C ARG A 26 17.22 -10.29 -23.38
N GLN A 27 16.48 -9.54 -24.19
CA GLN A 27 15.31 -8.76 -23.78
C GLN A 27 13.98 -9.41 -24.23
N ALA A 28 13.71 -10.62 -23.73
CA ALA A 28 12.55 -11.44 -24.13
C ALA A 28 11.18 -10.72 -23.93
N GLU A 29 11.06 -9.88 -22.90
CA GLU A 29 9.83 -9.14 -22.62
C GLU A 29 9.60 -7.98 -23.60
N ILE A 30 10.67 -7.32 -24.05
CA ILE A 30 10.62 -6.26 -25.08
C ILE A 30 10.29 -6.89 -26.42
N LEU A 31 10.89 -8.04 -26.74
CA LEU A 31 10.53 -8.84 -27.91
C LEU A 31 9.03 -9.21 -27.92
N ALA A 32 8.50 -9.69 -26.79
CA ALA A 32 7.08 -9.99 -26.63
C ALA A 32 6.18 -8.75 -26.70
N PHE A 33 6.65 -7.59 -26.24
CA PHE A 33 5.95 -6.30 -26.35
C PHE A 33 5.71 -5.88 -27.80
N TYR A 34 6.74 -5.99 -28.66
CA TYR A 34 6.63 -5.63 -30.08
C TYR A 34 5.90 -6.70 -30.90
N LYS A 35 6.11 -8.00 -30.61
CA LYS A 35 5.36 -9.09 -31.26
C LYS A 35 3.84 -8.98 -31.06
N ARG A 36 3.39 -8.59 -29.85
CA ARG A 36 1.98 -8.32 -29.56
C ARG A 36 1.40 -7.10 -30.29
N ARG A 37 2.24 -6.28 -30.92
CA ARG A 37 1.88 -5.05 -31.64
C ARG A 37 2.14 -5.13 -33.14
N GLY A 38 2.20 -6.36 -33.68
CA GLY A 38 2.24 -6.62 -35.12
C GLY A 38 3.64 -6.78 -35.72
N PHE A 39 4.70 -6.79 -34.90
CA PHE A 39 6.06 -7.03 -35.38
C PHE A 39 6.38 -8.52 -35.52
N ALA A 40 6.97 -8.89 -36.65
CA ALA A 40 7.46 -10.23 -36.94
C ALA A 40 8.99 -10.28 -36.87
N GLU A 41 9.53 -11.38 -36.35
CA GLU A 41 10.98 -11.65 -36.36
C GLU A 41 11.42 -12.06 -37.77
N LYS A 42 12.46 -11.39 -38.29
CA LYS A 42 12.97 -11.62 -39.65
C LYS A 42 14.35 -12.24 -39.67
N GLU A 43 15.27 -11.69 -38.88
CA GLU A 43 16.64 -12.16 -38.86
C GLU A 43 17.29 -11.96 -37.48
N ARG A 44 18.37 -12.70 -37.25
CA ARG A 44 19.22 -12.55 -36.07
C ARG A 44 20.61 -12.12 -36.51
N LEU A 45 21.11 -11.06 -35.92
CA LEU A 45 22.38 -10.41 -36.28
C LEU A 45 23.34 -10.47 -35.09
N ASN A 46 24.57 -10.88 -35.34
CA ASN A 46 25.64 -10.76 -34.35
C ASN A 46 26.41 -9.46 -34.62
N TRP A 47 26.42 -8.54 -33.65
CA TRP A 47 27.13 -7.28 -33.74
C TRP A 47 27.86 -6.98 -32.44
N ARG A 48 29.19 -6.80 -32.50
CA ARG A 48 30.07 -6.53 -31.34
C ARG A 48 29.85 -7.52 -30.18
N ALA A 49 29.83 -8.82 -30.48
CA ALA A 49 29.59 -9.91 -29.52
C ALA A 49 28.21 -9.91 -28.84
N LEU A 50 27.23 -9.19 -29.40
CA LEU A 50 25.84 -9.18 -28.96
C LEU A 50 24.92 -9.70 -30.08
N ASN A 51 23.93 -10.52 -29.72
CA ASN A 51 22.92 -11.01 -30.66
C ASN A 51 21.70 -10.10 -30.67
N PHE A 52 21.39 -9.50 -31.81
CA PHE A 52 20.19 -8.71 -32.05
C PHE A 52 19.20 -9.50 -32.90
N ILE A 53 17.92 -9.20 -32.73
CA ILE A 53 16.81 -9.73 -33.50
C ILE A 53 16.22 -8.56 -34.28
N ARG A 54 16.19 -8.65 -35.60
CA ARG A 54 15.46 -7.70 -36.44
C ARG A 54 13.97 -8.06 -36.43
N LEU A 55 13.19 -7.10 -35.99
CA LEU A 55 11.74 -7.11 -36.05
C LEU A 55 11.27 -6.18 -37.15
N GLU A 56 10.25 -6.60 -37.90
CA GLU A 56 9.68 -5.85 -39.02
C GLU A 56 8.16 -5.80 -38.89
N ALA A 57 7.58 -4.63 -39.12
CA ALA A 57 6.13 -4.43 -39.20
C ALA A 57 5.76 -3.35 -40.21
N GLU A 58 4.58 -3.45 -40.80
CA GLU A 58 4.04 -2.42 -41.67
C GLU A 58 3.30 -1.36 -40.84
N ALA A 59 3.49 -0.07 -41.17
CA ALA A 59 2.95 1.05 -40.42
C ALA A 59 1.41 0.97 -40.24
N ARG A 60 0.66 0.53 -41.26
CA ARG A 60 -0.81 0.31 -41.15
C ARG A 60 -1.18 -0.67 -40.04
N HIS A 61 -0.48 -1.79 -39.91
CA HIS A 61 -0.78 -2.82 -38.92
C HIS A 61 -0.49 -2.33 -37.50
N ILE A 62 0.55 -1.51 -37.33
CA ILE A 62 0.86 -0.88 -36.05
C ILE A 62 -0.26 0.08 -35.65
N ARG A 63 -0.77 0.92 -36.58
CA ARG A 63 -1.89 1.84 -36.31
C ARG A 63 -3.17 1.12 -35.88
N GLU A 64 -3.49 -0.02 -36.47
CA GLU A 64 -4.70 -0.78 -36.16
C GLU A 64 -4.59 -1.58 -34.84
N THR A 65 -3.37 -1.95 -34.44
CA THR A 65 -3.14 -2.81 -33.27
C THR A 65 -2.99 -2.00 -31.97
N ILE A 66 -2.43 -0.78 -32.04
CA ILE A 66 -2.24 0.10 -30.86
C ILE A 66 -3.55 0.41 -30.10
N PRO A 67 -4.68 0.76 -30.76
CA PRO A 67 -5.95 1.05 -30.09
C PRO A 67 -6.58 -0.19 -29.43
N LYS A 68 -6.43 -1.37 -30.04
CA LYS A 68 -7.03 -2.64 -29.56
C LYS A 68 -6.35 -3.20 -28.32
N VAL A 69 -5.07 -2.87 -28.10
CA VAL A 69 -4.29 -3.31 -26.94
C VAL A 69 -4.49 -2.38 -25.73
N GLY A 70 -5.24 -1.28 -25.90
CA GLY A 70 -5.44 -0.27 -24.87
C GLY A 70 -4.21 0.61 -24.67
N ILE A 71 -4.41 1.92 -24.64
CA ILE A 71 -3.41 2.86 -24.13
C ILE A 71 -3.52 2.78 -22.60
N SER A 72 -2.69 1.97 -21.94
CA SER A 72 -2.47 2.05 -20.49
C SER A 72 -1.59 3.27 -20.16
N SER A 73 -2.06 4.47 -20.47
CA SER A 73 -1.41 5.69 -19.96
C SER A 73 -1.87 5.90 -18.53
N GLY A 74 -1.03 5.52 -17.58
CA GLY A 74 -1.27 5.71 -16.16
C GLY A 74 -0.19 5.06 -15.31
N THR A 75 -0.14 5.47 -14.04
CA THR A 75 0.76 5.02 -12.95
C THR A 75 1.14 3.53 -12.95
N ALA A 76 0.27 2.65 -13.44
CA ALA A 76 0.52 1.21 -13.58
C ALA A 76 1.70 0.84 -14.52
N ASP A 77 1.90 1.56 -15.63
CA ASP A 77 3.01 1.31 -16.57
C ASP A 77 4.36 1.74 -15.96
N GLU A 78 4.35 2.82 -15.18
CA GLU A 78 5.54 3.32 -14.45
C GLU A 78 5.88 2.40 -13.27
N LEU A 79 4.89 2.00 -12.47
CA LEU A 79 5.07 1.04 -11.36
C LEU A 79 5.53 -0.34 -11.85
N GLY A 80 4.95 -0.82 -12.97
CA GLY A 80 5.38 -2.07 -13.60
C GLY A 80 6.84 -2.02 -14.06
N LYS A 81 7.25 -0.88 -14.65
CA LYS A 81 8.63 -0.64 -15.08
C LYS A 81 9.60 -0.54 -13.89
N ILE A 82 9.23 0.17 -12.84
CA ILE A 82 10.08 0.34 -11.65
C ILE A 82 10.23 -0.99 -10.88
N ARG A 83 9.16 -1.77 -10.76
CA ARG A 83 9.21 -3.12 -10.17
C ARG A 83 10.10 -4.06 -10.98
N HIS A 84 10.00 -3.99 -12.31
CA HIS A 84 10.89 -4.74 -13.21
C HIS A 84 12.35 -4.35 -12.99
N ASP A 85 12.66 -3.05 -12.91
CA ASP A 85 14.02 -2.54 -12.74
C ASP A 85 14.60 -2.92 -11.35
N ALA A 86 13.80 -2.86 -10.29
CA ALA A 86 14.19 -3.30 -8.95
C ALA A 86 14.45 -4.82 -8.89
N LYS A 87 13.57 -5.64 -9.49
CA LYS A 87 13.74 -7.10 -9.56
C LYS A 87 15.01 -7.49 -10.33
N LYS A 88 15.32 -6.75 -11.40
CA LYS A 88 16.54 -6.94 -12.18
C LYS A 88 17.79 -6.64 -11.37
N ALA A 89 17.82 -5.52 -10.62
CA ALA A 89 18.96 -5.16 -9.79
C ALA A 89 19.16 -6.13 -8.61
N ILE A 90 18.09 -6.60 -7.96
CA ILE A 90 18.17 -7.64 -6.91
C ILE A 90 18.79 -8.93 -7.46
N ARG A 91 18.40 -9.33 -8.69
CA ARG A 91 18.93 -10.53 -9.32
C ARG A 91 20.41 -10.40 -9.69
N LEU A 92 20.82 -9.23 -10.21
CA LEU A 92 22.23 -8.91 -10.44
C LEU A 92 23.05 -8.96 -9.15
N LEU A 93 22.56 -8.36 -8.06
CA LEU A 93 23.23 -8.41 -6.75
C LEU A 93 23.39 -9.85 -6.24
N ALA A 94 22.36 -10.68 -6.39
CA ALA A 94 22.42 -12.09 -6.01
C ALA A 94 23.43 -12.88 -6.86
N ASP A 95 23.47 -12.66 -8.17
CA ASP A 95 24.42 -13.30 -9.09
C ASP A 95 25.88 -12.87 -8.77
N MET A 96 26.09 -11.61 -8.41
CA MET A 96 27.40 -11.06 -8.04
C MET A 96 27.87 -11.59 -6.68
N ALA A 97 26.96 -11.70 -5.70
CA ALA A 97 27.24 -12.33 -4.41
C ALA A 97 27.64 -13.81 -4.57
N GLY A 98 27.03 -14.52 -5.52
CA GLY A 98 27.39 -15.91 -5.84
C GLY A 98 28.74 -16.08 -6.55
N ALA A 99 29.24 -15.04 -7.22
CA ALA A 99 30.50 -15.05 -7.98
C ALA A 99 31.70 -14.51 -7.19
N LEU A 100 31.53 -14.23 -5.89
CA LEU A 100 32.56 -13.68 -5.02
C LEU A 100 33.70 -14.68 -4.80
N THR A 101 34.92 -14.26 -5.16
CA THR A 101 36.17 -14.98 -4.88
C THR A 101 37.19 -14.02 -4.29
N ALA A 102 38.26 -14.55 -3.68
CA ALA A 102 39.29 -13.73 -3.04
C ALA A 102 39.99 -12.76 -4.02
N GLU A 103 40.10 -13.12 -5.30
CA GLU A 103 40.78 -12.31 -6.32
C GLU A 103 39.91 -11.19 -6.91
N ASN A 104 38.58 -11.37 -6.95
CA ASN A 104 37.66 -10.40 -7.55
C ASN A 104 36.82 -9.63 -6.51
N CYS A 105 37.03 -9.93 -5.21
CA CYS A 105 36.26 -9.42 -4.08
C CYS A 105 36.12 -7.90 -4.08
N SER A 106 37.21 -7.14 -4.20
CA SER A 106 37.17 -5.67 -4.17
C SER A 106 36.36 -5.08 -5.33
N ARG A 107 36.52 -5.61 -6.55
CA ARG A 107 35.77 -5.16 -7.73
C ARG A 107 34.29 -5.53 -7.63
N ILE A 108 33.99 -6.75 -7.18
CA ILE A 108 32.61 -7.20 -6.99
C ILE A 108 31.92 -6.41 -5.87
N ILE A 109 32.62 -6.06 -4.79
CA ILE A 109 32.08 -5.20 -3.73
C ILE A 109 31.76 -3.80 -4.27
N GLU A 110 32.63 -3.21 -5.08
CA GLU A 110 32.37 -1.90 -5.72
C GLU A 110 31.17 -1.97 -6.67
N ASP A 111 31.09 -3.01 -7.49
CA ASP A 111 29.97 -3.22 -8.39
C ASP A 111 28.66 -3.48 -7.59
N ILE A 112 28.71 -4.24 -6.48
CA ILE A 112 27.57 -4.46 -5.56
C ILE A 112 27.13 -3.13 -4.96
N ASN A 113 28.05 -2.29 -4.50
CA ASN A 113 27.73 -0.98 -3.94
C ASN A 113 27.09 -0.05 -4.98
N ARG A 114 27.58 -0.09 -6.22
CA ARG A 114 27.01 0.68 -7.34
C ARG A 114 25.61 0.21 -7.71
N GLU A 115 25.39 -1.10 -7.84
CA GLU A 115 24.08 -1.68 -8.14
C GLU A 115 23.11 -1.53 -6.95
N THR A 116 23.59 -1.57 -5.71
CA THR A 116 22.80 -1.27 -4.51
C THR A 116 22.36 0.20 -4.51
N THR A 117 23.25 1.12 -4.90
CA THR A 117 22.91 2.54 -5.04
C THR A 117 21.90 2.77 -6.17
N ALA A 118 22.04 2.06 -7.29
CA ALA A 118 21.08 2.10 -8.40
C ALA A 118 19.71 1.54 -7.97
N LEU A 119 19.68 0.42 -7.25
CA LEU A 119 18.48 -0.17 -6.67
C LEU A 119 17.83 0.79 -5.66
N ILE A 120 18.60 1.41 -4.77
CA ILE A 120 18.12 2.43 -3.83
C ILE A 120 17.51 3.61 -4.59
N ASN A 121 18.13 4.07 -5.68
CA ASN A 121 17.59 5.15 -6.50
C ASN A 121 16.30 4.73 -7.23
N THR A 122 16.22 3.51 -7.76
CA THR A 122 15.00 2.95 -8.37
C THR A 122 13.90 2.76 -7.33
N LEU A 123 14.22 2.31 -6.11
CA LEU A 123 13.29 2.17 -5.00
C LEU A 123 12.90 3.53 -4.42
N ASN A 124 13.77 4.53 -4.46
CA ASN A 124 13.42 5.92 -4.13
C ASN A 124 12.48 6.48 -5.19
N LEU A 125 12.73 6.27 -6.48
CA LEU A 125 11.78 6.61 -7.55
C LEU A 125 10.45 5.86 -7.39
N PHE A 126 10.48 4.60 -6.94
CA PHE A 126 9.28 3.84 -6.57
C PHE A 126 8.54 4.49 -5.41
N ARG A 127 9.24 4.79 -4.32
CA ARG A 127 8.70 5.50 -3.15
C ARG A 127 8.14 6.86 -3.55
N ASP A 128 8.80 7.59 -4.45
CA ASP A 128 8.36 8.90 -4.93
C ASP A 128 7.15 8.78 -5.90
N SER A 129 7.01 7.64 -6.61
CA SER A 129 5.86 7.34 -7.47
C SER A 129 4.63 6.81 -6.69
N VAL A 130 4.87 6.04 -5.62
CA VAL A 130 3.86 5.43 -4.73
C VAL A 130 3.45 6.41 -3.62
N GLN A 131 4.38 7.23 -3.15
CA GLN A 131 4.17 8.31 -2.20
C GLN A 131 4.40 9.63 -2.93
N ARG A 132 3.39 10.03 -3.72
CA ARG A 132 3.19 11.45 -3.98
C ARG A 132 2.81 12.12 -2.65
N PHE A 133 3.80 12.31 -1.78
CA PHE A 133 3.64 13.06 -0.54
C PHE A 133 3.28 14.48 -0.93
N ARG A 134 2.00 14.79 -0.78
CA ARG A 134 1.49 16.15 -0.84
C ARG A 134 1.57 16.83 0.51
N THR A 135 2.09 16.18 1.56
CA THR A 135 2.13 16.70 2.93
C THR A 135 3.43 16.34 3.65
N ILE A 136 3.89 17.20 4.56
CA ILE A 136 5.09 17.03 5.39
C ILE A 136 4.82 17.46 6.83
N ASN A 137 5.33 16.68 7.79
CA ASN A 137 5.46 17.12 9.18
C ASN A 137 6.80 17.84 9.35
N LEU A 138 6.78 19.18 9.36
CA LEU A 138 7.99 20.00 9.47
C LEU A 138 8.74 19.79 10.79
N LYS A 139 8.02 19.53 11.88
CA LYS A 139 8.61 19.34 13.20
C LYS A 139 9.48 18.08 13.22
N GLU A 140 8.92 16.97 12.74
CA GLU A 140 9.67 15.70 12.60
C GLU A 140 10.86 15.86 11.65
N LEU A 141 10.66 16.49 10.49
CA LEU A 141 11.75 16.72 9.54
C LEU A 141 12.92 17.53 10.15
N ILE A 142 12.61 18.56 10.94
CA ILE A 142 13.64 19.36 11.62
C ILE A 142 14.37 18.52 12.67
N ILE A 143 13.62 17.76 13.48
CA ILE A 143 14.19 16.90 14.53
C ILE A 143 15.10 15.84 13.92
N ASP A 144 14.65 15.14 12.89
CA ASP A 144 15.33 13.97 12.35
C ASP A 144 16.52 14.31 11.44
N ARG A 145 16.46 15.44 10.73
CA ARG A 145 17.50 15.79 9.74
C ARG A 145 18.32 17.03 10.09
N ILE A 146 17.70 18.05 10.67
CA ILE A 146 18.34 19.35 10.84
C ILE A 146 19.12 19.40 12.15
N ILE A 147 18.56 18.90 13.26
CA ILE A 147 19.27 18.85 14.54
C ILE A 147 20.60 18.08 14.39
N PRO A 148 20.64 16.84 13.86
CA PRO A 148 21.89 16.11 13.71
C PRO A 148 22.88 16.84 12.80
N MET A 149 22.39 17.50 11.74
CA MET A 149 23.26 18.24 10.82
C MET A 149 23.95 19.44 11.49
N VAL A 150 23.24 20.18 12.34
CA VAL A 150 23.81 21.31 13.08
C VAL A 150 24.77 20.81 14.16
N GLU A 151 24.42 19.76 14.89
CA GLU A 151 25.26 19.17 15.95
C GLU A 151 26.59 18.61 15.41
N HIS A 152 26.59 18.02 14.22
CA HIS A 152 27.80 17.49 13.57
C HIS A 152 28.55 18.54 12.73
N SER A 153 28.08 19.79 12.70
CA SER A 153 28.76 20.87 11.98
C SER A 153 30.02 21.32 12.72
N PRO A 154 31.13 21.65 12.01
CA PRO A 154 32.31 22.24 12.63
C PRO A 154 32.11 23.70 13.08
N VAL A 155 30.94 24.29 12.80
CA VAL A 155 30.61 25.67 13.17
C VAL A 155 29.99 25.70 14.56
N ASN A 156 30.63 26.39 15.51
CA ASN A 156 30.09 26.55 16.86
C ASN A 156 28.84 27.45 16.82
N CYS A 157 27.66 26.84 16.99
CA CYS A 157 26.37 27.48 16.80
C CYS A 157 25.35 27.04 17.86
N GLU A 158 24.71 27.99 18.53
CA GLU A 158 23.55 27.74 19.38
C GLU A 158 22.29 27.54 18.52
N LEU A 159 21.69 26.36 18.62
CA LEU A 159 20.42 26.03 17.95
C LEU A 159 19.22 26.31 18.85
N VAL A 160 18.34 27.22 18.43
CA VAL A 160 17.11 27.58 19.15
C VAL A 160 15.88 27.11 18.38
N LEU A 161 15.15 26.14 18.91
CA LEU A 161 13.94 25.60 18.29
C LEU A 161 12.66 26.13 18.95
N ARG A 162 11.70 26.59 18.15
CA ARG A 162 10.39 27.08 18.62
C ARG A 162 9.27 26.43 17.82
N PHE A 163 8.65 25.40 18.40
CA PHE A 163 7.50 24.72 17.79
C PHE A 163 6.22 25.08 18.52
N ALA A 164 5.20 25.56 17.79
CA ALA A 164 3.86 25.68 18.35
C ALA A 164 3.30 24.28 18.71
N PRO A 165 2.47 24.15 19.77
CA PRO A 165 2.04 22.85 20.29
C PRO A 165 1.14 22.05 19.34
N ASN A 166 0.39 22.72 18.45
CA ASN A 166 -0.56 22.10 17.52
C ASN A 166 -0.31 22.60 16.09
N VAL A 167 0.79 22.17 15.47
CA VAL A 167 1.04 22.43 14.05
C VAL A 167 0.66 21.18 13.26
N GLY A 168 -0.26 21.31 12.30
CA GLY A 168 -0.61 20.24 11.36
C GLY A 168 0.47 19.93 10.31
N GLU A 169 0.13 19.13 9.31
CA GLU A 169 1.03 18.89 8.17
C GLU A 169 0.94 19.99 7.11
N ALA A 170 2.06 20.27 6.44
CA ALA A 170 2.18 21.28 5.41
C ALA A 170 2.18 20.66 4.01
N ARG A 171 1.52 21.27 3.03
CA ARG A 171 1.48 20.75 1.66
C ARG A 171 2.80 21.01 0.92
N ALA A 172 3.64 20.00 0.80
CA ALA A 172 4.90 20.05 0.06
C ALA A 172 5.40 18.64 -0.31
N HIS A 173 6.27 18.54 -1.31
CA HIS A 173 6.96 17.30 -1.63
C HIS A 173 8.08 17.03 -0.63
N TYR A 174 8.01 15.91 0.10
CA TYR A 174 8.93 15.62 1.22
C TYR A 174 10.41 15.76 0.85
N LEU A 175 10.85 15.12 -0.24
CA LEU A 175 12.28 15.13 -0.61
C LEU A 175 12.75 16.52 -1.07
N GLU A 176 11.90 17.28 -1.75
CA GLU A 176 12.25 18.62 -2.24
C GLU A 176 12.32 19.60 -1.08
N ALA A 177 11.31 19.57 -0.18
CA ALA A 177 11.29 20.37 1.02
C ALA A 177 12.46 20.02 1.95
N ALA A 178 12.74 18.73 2.17
CA ALA A 178 13.88 18.28 2.97
C ALA A 178 15.21 18.80 2.42
N ARG A 179 15.42 18.66 1.10
CA ARG A 179 16.62 19.16 0.42
C ARG A 179 16.74 20.68 0.52
N ALA A 180 15.64 21.40 0.33
CA ALA A 180 15.62 22.86 0.42
C ALA A 180 15.91 23.36 1.85
N ILE A 181 15.34 22.72 2.88
CA ILE A 181 15.59 23.09 4.29
C ILE A 181 17.04 22.79 4.68
N VAL A 182 17.60 21.66 4.24
CA VAL A 182 19.03 21.35 4.41
C VAL A 182 19.90 22.45 3.77
N ASN A 183 19.58 22.88 2.56
CA ASN A 183 20.30 23.97 1.89
C ASN A 183 20.17 25.31 2.64
N LEU A 184 18.99 25.62 3.17
CA LEU A 184 18.76 26.84 3.96
C LEU A 184 19.66 26.86 5.20
N VAL A 185 19.67 25.76 5.95
CA VAL A 185 20.45 25.65 7.18
C VAL A 185 21.95 25.62 6.87
N SER A 186 22.37 24.96 5.79
CA SER A 186 23.76 25.00 5.33
C SER A 186 24.22 26.44 5.01
N ASN A 187 23.41 27.20 4.27
CA ASN A 187 23.70 28.61 3.99
C ASN A 187 23.77 29.47 5.26
N ALA A 188 22.90 29.20 6.25
CA ALA A 188 22.93 29.88 7.54
C ALA A 188 24.23 29.58 8.30
N LEU A 189 24.65 28.32 8.38
CA LEU A 189 25.90 27.92 9.04
C LEU A 189 27.15 28.53 8.36
N ASP A 190 27.16 28.60 7.03
CA ASP A 190 28.21 29.28 6.28
C ASP A 190 28.27 30.78 6.61
N ALA A 191 27.12 31.45 6.65
CA ALA A 191 27.03 32.87 6.96
C ALA A 191 27.44 33.17 8.41
N ILE A 192 27.10 32.28 9.34
CA ILE A 192 27.54 32.32 10.74
C ILE A 192 29.06 32.19 10.83
N LYS A 193 29.64 31.19 10.15
CA LYS A 193 31.08 30.97 10.12
C LYS A 193 31.84 32.20 9.60
N ALA A 194 31.29 32.86 8.57
CA ALA A 194 31.90 34.06 7.99
C ALA A 194 31.79 35.30 8.88
N ALA A 195 30.85 35.32 9.84
CA ALA A 195 30.64 36.47 10.73
C ALA A 195 31.64 36.54 11.89
N ASP A 196 32.43 35.48 12.10
CA ASP A 196 33.48 35.39 13.11
C ASP A 196 33.03 35.82 14.52
N ARG A 197 31.85 35.33 14.93
CA ARG A 197 31.21 35.60 16.22
C ARG A 197 30.45 34.37 16.71
N PRO A 198 30.03 34.30 17.99
CA PRO A 198 29.22 33.20 18.49
C PRO A 198 27.98 32.99 17.63
N GLY A 199 27.89 31.81 17.02
CA GLY A 199 26.82 31.48 16.09
C GLY A 199 25.50 31.24 16.79
N ARG A 200 24.42 31.69 16.17
CA ARG A 200 23.06 31.42 16.61
C ARG A 200 22.17 31.18 15.40
N LEU A 201 21.50 30.03 15.42
CA LEU A 201 20.51 29.62 14.43
C LEU A 201 19.18 29.37 15.15
N ALA A 202 18.15 30.13 14.80
CA ALA A 202 16.81 29.93 15.31
C ALA A 202 15.90 29.35 14.22
N ILE A 203 15.17 28.28 14.54
CA ILE A 203 14.18 27.68 13.65
C ILE A 203 12.84 27.67 14.38
N SER A 204 11.80 28.24 13.75
CA SER A 204 10.45 28.20 14.27
C SER A 204 9.45 27.64 13.28
N VAL A 205 8.47 26.89 13.80
CA VAL A 205 7.33 26.41 13.04
C VAL A 205 6.07 26.82 13.79
N GLU A 206 5.23 27.58 13.11
CA GLU A 206 3.94 28.05 13.62
C GLU A 206 2.83 27.84 12.60
N GLU A 207 1.61 27.62 13.08
CA GLU A 207 0.44 27.51 12.23
C GLU A 207 -0.32 28.85 12.24
N VAL A 208 -0.50 29.44 11.05
CA VAL A 208 -1.26 30.66 10.81
C VAL A 208 -2.23 30.38 9.68
N SER A 209 -3.38 29.79 10.02
CA SER A 209 -4.37 29.31 9.05
C SER A 209 -4.68 30.35 7.96
N PRO A 210 -4.66 29.98 6.67
CA PRO A 210 -4.58 28.61 6.13
C PRO A 210 -3.13 28.09 5.90
N TRP A 211 -2.12 28.67 6.52
CA TRP A 211 -0.70 28.39 6.27
C TRP A 211 0.01 27.79 7.48
N ILE A 212 1.11 27.08 7.21
CA ILE A 212 2.15 26.75 8.17
C ILE A 212 3.38 27.56 7.80
N LEU A 213 3.93 28.30 8.76
CA LEU A 213 5.09 29.16 8.59
C LEU A 213 6.33 28.48 9.15
N LEU A 214 7.32 28.26 8.28
CA LEU A 214 8.67 27.87 8.66
C LEU A 214 9.56 29.12 8.63
N THR A 215 10.14 29.49 9.78
CA THR A 215 11.11 30.58 9.87
C THR A 215 12.49 30.02 10.22
N VAL A 216 13.50 30.44 9.47
CA VAL A 216 14.92 30.11 9.72
C VAL A 216 15.69 31.44 9.83
N GLU A 217 16.30 31.69 10.98
CA GLU A 217 16.98 32.95 11.29
C GLU A 217 18.41 32.69 11.79
N ASP A 218 19.38 33.31 11.13
CA ASP A 218 20.79 33.28 11.51
C ASP A 218 21.30 34.66 11.95
N ASN A 219 22.35 34.67 12.77
CA ASN A 219 23.12 35.87 13.10
C ASN A 219 24.40 35.98 12.26
N GLY A 220 24.39 35.54 11.00
CA GLY A 220 25.54 35.59 10.10
C GLY A 220 25.85 36.98 9.55
N ILE A 221 26.60 37.03 8.45
CA ILE A 221 27.05 38.28 7.80
C ILE A 221 25.93 39.11 7.16
N GLY A 222 24.75 38.54 6.95
CA GLY A 222 23.64 39.19 6.25
C GLY A 222 23.86 39.38 4.73
N ILE A 223 22.86 39.93 4.06
CA ILE A 223 22.79 40.13 2.62
C ILE A 223 22.58 41.63 2.33
N ASP A 224 23.35 42.17 1.39
CA ASP A 224 23.22 43.55 0.94
C ASP A 224 21.83 43.82 0.34
N SER A 225 21.21 44.94 0.71
CA SER A 225 19.84 45.29 0.32
C SER A 225 19.64 45.38 -1.20
N LYS A 226 20.68 45.70 -1.98
CA LYS A 226 20.62 45.69 -3.44
C LYS A 226 20.38 44.27 -3.97
N LYS A 227 20.97 43.26 -3.33
CA LYS A 227 20.83 41.85 -3.73
C LYS A 227 19.50 41.23 -3.35
N LEU A 228 18.78 41.85 -2.40
CA LEU A 228 17.42 41.45 -2.02
C LEU A 228 16.36 41.91 -3.03
N GLN A 229 16.69 42.86 -3.91
CA GLN A 229 15.76 43.34 -4.94
C GLN A 229 15.43 42.24 -5.94
N ALA A 230 14.18 42.23 -6.43
CA ALA A 230 13.73 41.30 -7.44
C ALA A 230 14.49 41.52 -8.77
N GLY A 231 15.01 40.44 -9.33
CA GLY A 231 15.56 40.38 -10.67
C GLY A 231 14.47 40.20 -11.74
N ALA A 232 14.90 39.99 -12.99
CA ALA A 232 14.00 39.87 -14.14
C ALA A 232 13.07 38.63 -14.08
N ASP A 233 13.42 37.61 -13.31
CA ASP A 233 12.65 36.38 -13.09
C ASP A 233 11.76 36.45 -11.83
N GLY A 234 11.66 37.63 -11.19
CA GLY A 234 10.88 37.85 -9.97
C GLY A 234 11.55 37.34 -8.69
N ARG A 235 12.71 36.68 -8.76
CA ARG A 235 13.47 36.19 -7.59
C ARG A 235 14.51 37.24 -7.16
N PRO A 236 14.94 37.25 -5.88
CA PRO A 236 16.01 38.15 -5.45
C PRO A 236 17.32 37.92 -6.22
N GLN A 237 18.06 39.00 -6.49
CA GLN A 237 19.31 38.94 -7.27
C GLN A 237 20.40 38.03 -6.67
N PHE A 238 20.34 37.71 -5.36
CA PHE A 238 21.29 36.75 -4.78
C PHE A 238 21.03 35.29 -5.20
N VAL A 239 19.88 34.96 -5.78
CA VAL A 239 19.52 33.58 -6.14
C VAL A 239 20.35 33.08 -7.33
N GLY A 240 20.96 31.90 -7.20
CA GLY A 240 21.84 31.36 -8.23
C GLY A 240 23.23 32.00 -8.29
N ILE A 241 23.57 32.90 -7.36
CA ILE A 241 24.89 33.52 -7.25
C ILE A 241 25.63 32.89 -6.07
N THR A 242 26.86 32.45 -6.31
CA THR A 242 27.76 31.95 -5.27
C THR A 242 28.79 33.00 -4.89
N THR A 243 29.06 33.16 -3.60
CA THR A 243 30.18 33.93 -3.08
C THR A 243 31.40 33.04 -2.79
N LYS A 244 31.31 31.73 -3.02
CA LYS A 244 32.37 30.75 -2.75
C LYS A 244 33.17 30.51 -4.02
N ALA A 245 34.45 30.88 -3.99
CA ALA A 245 35.34 30.90 -5.15
C ALA A 245 35.57 29.54 -5.87
N ASN A 246 35.15 28.39 -5.32
CA ASN A 246 35.43 27.07 -5.92
C ASN A 246 34.46 25.91 -5.57
N MET A 247 33.25 26.13 -5.00
CA MET A 247 32.46 25.01 -4.41
C MET A 247 30.93 25.01 -4.63
N GLY A 248 30.38 25.72 -5.63
CA GLY A 248 29.00 25.45 -6.06
C GLY A 248 28.34 26.56 -6.88
N GLU A 249 27.61 26.19 -7.92
CA GLU A 249 27.01 27.09 -8.93
C GLU A 249 25.78 27.89 -8.42
N GLY A 250 25.70 28.23 -7.13
CA GLY A 250 24.51 28.86 -6.55
C GLY A 250 23.26 27.97 -6.61
N GLN A 251 23.42 26.66 -6.83
CA GLN A 251 22.30 25.72 -6.99
C GLN A 251 21.43 25.60 -5.73
N GLY A 252 22.00 25.82 -4.54
CA GLY A 252 21.28 25.70 -3.27
C GLY A 252 20.10 26.66 -3.15
N THR A 253 20.30 27.95 -3.45
CA THR A 253 19.22 28.94 -3.45
C THR A 253 18.21 28.69 -4.56
N ARG A 254 18.64 28.22 -5.74
CA ARG A 254 17.70 27.80 -6.81
C ARG A 254 16.80 26.64 -6.37
N GLN A 255 17.35 25.65 -5.65
CA GLN A 255 16.59 24.51 -5.13
C GLN A 255 15.57 24.94 -4.07
N ILE A 256 15.92 25.93 -3.23
CA ILE A 256 14.99 26.49 -2.24
C ILE A 256 13.78 27.14 -2.93
N TYR A 257 14.04 28.02 -3.90
CA TYR A 257 12.97 28.69 -4.65
C TYR A 257 12.17 27.76 -5.57
N ALA A 258 12.79 26.68 -6.07
CA ALA A 258 12.08 25.67 -6.84
C ALA A 258 11.14 24.82 -5.97
N ALA A 259 11.56 24.47 -4.76
CA ALA A 259 10.78 23.62 -3.86
C ALA A 259 9.57 24.32 -3.25
N PHE A 260 9.66 25.63 -2.98
CA PHE A 260 8.60 26.35 -2.25
C PHE A 260 7.84 27.38 -3.09
N GLY A 261 8.34 27.77 -4.26
CA GLY A 261 7.74 28.87 -5.05
C GLY A 261 8.16 30.24 -4.53
N THR A 262 8.36 31.19 -5.46
CA THR A 262 8.90 32.53 -5.15
C THR A 262 7.95 33.34 -4.27
N GLU A 263 6.64 33.19 -4.48
CA GLU A 263 5.55 33.87 -3.78
C GLU A 263 5.40 33.44 -2.31
N ASN A 264 5.92 32.27 -1.96
CA ASN A 264 5.81 31.69 -0.62
C ASN A 264 7.05 31.96 0.25
N ILE A 265 8.08 32.61 -0.31
CA ILE A 265 9.33 32.91 0.39
C ILE A 265 9.44 34.42 0.62
N SER A 266 9.69 34.81 1.86
CA SER A 266 10.09 36.17 2.24
C SER A 266 11.45 36.13 2.92
N VAL A 267 12.36 37.01 2.51
CA VAL A 267 13.73 37.09 3.06
C VAL A 267 13.98 38.49 3.58
N HIS A 268 14.34 38.58 4.85
CA HIS A 268 14.71 39.82 5.53
C HIS A 268 16.16 39.70 5.99
N SER A 269 17.03 40.64 5.59
CA SER A 269 18.45 40.56 5.91
C SER A 269 19.04 41.95 6.05
N GLU A 270 20.01 42.10 6.95
CA GLU A 270 20.79 43.31 7.11
C GLU A 270 22.27 42.94 7.28
N VAL A 271 23.13 43.64 6.54
CA VAL A 271 24.59 43.43 6.58
C VAL A 271 25.10 43.58 8.01
N GLY A 272 25.82 42.57 8.49
CA GLY A 272 26.38 42.52 9.84
C GLY A 272 25.39 42.11 10.93
N LYS A 273 24.08 41.94 10.64
CA LYS A 273 23.08 41.49 11.64
C LYS A 273 22.60 40.06 11.42
N GLY A 274 22.53 39.59 10.18
CA GLY A 274 22.12 38.23 9.84
C GLY A 274 20.96 38.17 8.85
N THR A 275 20.38 36.99 8.67
CA THR A 275 19.31 36.74 7.69
C THR A 275 18.16 35.96 8.31
N ARG A 276 16.94 36.34 7.95
CA ARG A 276 15.69 35.65 8.31
C ARG A 276 14.93 35.26 7.06
N TRP A 277 14.72 33.96 6.91
CA TRP A 277 13.85 33.36 5.89
C TRP A 277 12.51 32.99 6.50
N ILE A 278 11.43 33.31 5.79
CA ILE A 278 10.06 32.94 6.15
C ILE A 278 9.47 32.21 4.95
N ILE A 279 9.09 30.94 5.13
CA ILE A 279 8.49 30.10 4.10
C ILE A 279 7.05 29.78 4.53
N ARG A 280 6.10 30.05 3.63
CA ARG A 280 4.68 29.76 3.83
C ARG A 280 4.31 28.50 3.08
N LEU A 281 3.81 27.50 3.79
CA LEU A 281 3.36 26.24 3.20
C LEU A 281 1.86 26.11 3.43
N PRO A 282 1.04 25.77 2.42
CA PRO A 282 -0.39 25.59 2.64
C PRO A 282 -0.61 24.52 3.70
N ARG A 283 -1.49 24.75 4.67
CA ARG A 283 -1.85 23.69 5.62
C ARG A 283 -2.55 22.56 4.86
N ALA A 284 -2.22 21.33 5.19
CA ALA A 284 -2.95 20.18 4.72
C ALA A 284 -4.29 20.08 5.46
N GLU A 285 -5.40 20.19 4.74
CA GLU A 285 -6.72 19.82 5.25
C GLU A 285 -6.79 18.28 5.29
N HIS A 286 -6.89 17.69 6.47
CA HIS A 286 -6.67 16.26 6.67
C HIS A 286 -7.98 15.45 6.73
N ARG A 287 -8.26 14.63 5.69
CA ARG A 287 -8.41 13.16 5.79
C ARG A 287 -8.74 12.44 4.47
N GLU A 288 -9.56 13.01 3.59
CA GLU A 288 -10.14 12.24 2.47
C GLU A 288 -9.26 12.11 1.22
N GLU A 289 -8.58 13.21 0.81
CA GLU A 289 -7.81 13.21 -0.44
C GLU A 289 -6.58 12.26 -0.35
N SER A 290 -6.01 12.09 0.85
CA SER A 290 -4.89 11.17 1.11
C SER A 290 -5.33 9.70 1.15
N GLU A 291 -6.49 9.40 1.75
CA GLU A 291 -7.00 8.03 1.84
C GLU A 291 -7.45 7.52 0.47
N LEU A 292 -8.20 8.33 -0.30
CA LEU A 292 -8.65 7.97 -1.64
C LEU A 292 -7.48 7.74 -2.60
N GLN A 293 -6.45 8.57 -2.54
CA GLN A 293 -5.24 8.42 -3.35
C GLN A 293 -4.44 7.16 -2.98
N ALA A 294 -4.41 6.78 -1.70
CA ALA A 294 -3.81 5.51 -1.27
C ALA A 294 -4.58 4.30 -1.82
N LEU A 295 -5.92 4.36 -1.84
CA LEU A 295 -6.76 3.31 -2.41
C LEU A 295 -6.57 3.18 -3.93
N GLU A 296 -6.53 4.31 -4.64
CA GLU A 296 -6.24 4.34 -6.08
C GLU A 296 -4.86 3.71 -6.39
N THR A 297 -3.84 4.06 -5.60
CA THR A 297 -2.49 3.54 -5.77
C THR A 297 -2.44 2.03 -5.55
N ARG A 298 -3.06 1.53 -4.48
CA ARG A 298 -3.17 0.08 -4.22
C ARG A 298 -3.89 -0.65 -5.36
N LEU A 299 -4.96 -0.07 -5.91
CA LEU A 299 -5.65 -0.66 -7.06
C LEU A 299 -4.75 -0.68 -8.31
N ALA A 300 -4.01 0.40 -8.57
CA ALA A 300 -3.07 0.47 -9.68
C ALA A 300 -1.97 -0.60 -9.57
N GLU A 301 -1.47 -0.90 -8.37
CA GLU A 301 -0.53 -1.99 -8.13
C GLU A 301 -1.11 -3.35 -8.55
N PHE A 302 -2.36 -3.65 -8.17
CA PHE A 302 -3.02 -4.89 -8.59
C PHE A 302 -3.28 -4.95 -10.10
N LYS A 303 -3.58 -3.82 -10.74
CA LYS A 303 -3.71 -3.74 -12.21
C LYS A 303 -2.39 -3.98 -12.92
N ALA A 304 -1.29 -3.51 -12.36
CA ALA A 304 0.05 -3.67 -12.91
C ALA A 304 0.59 -5.11 -12.80
N ILE A 305 -0.03 -5.95 -11.98
CA ILE A 305 0.33 -7.37 -11.84
C ILE A 305 -0.39 -8.16 -12.93
N SER A 306 0.37 -8.92 -13.73
CA SER A 306 -0.19 -9.65 -14.88
C SER A 306 -0.88 -10.93 -14.42
N ALA A 307 -1.96 -11.32 -15.11
CA ALA A 307 -2.59 -12.64 -14.92
C ALA A 307 -1.62 -13.80 -15.22
N SER A 308 -0.54 -13.55 -15.97
CA SER A 308 0.53 -14.54 -16.20
C SER A 308 1.42 -14.80 -14.98
N ASP A 309 1.30 -14.00 -13.93
CA ASP A 309 2.04 -14.15 -12.67
C ASP A 309 1.32 -15.10 -11.68
N ALA A 310 0.33 -15.86 -12.15
CA ALA A 310 -0.36 -16.86 -11.35
C ALA A 310 0.46 -18.17 -11.28
N PRO A 311 0.60 -18.78 -10.09
CA PRO A 311 1.31 -20.04 -9.95
C PRO A 311 0.56 -21.16 -10.66
N LYS A 312 1.32 -22.14 -11.17
CA LYS A 312 0.76 -23.41 -11.65
C LYS A 312 0.38 -24.30 -10.46
N VAL A 313 -0.43 -25.33 -10.72
CA VAL A 313 -0.84 -26.30 -9.69
C VAL A 313 0.37 -27.01 -9.07
N GLU A 314 1.44 -27.21 -9.84
CA GLU A 314 2.68 -27.85 -9.42
C GLU A 314 3.70 -26.89 -8.77
N ALA A 315 3.35 -25.61 -8.59
CA ALA A 315 4.22 -24.62 -7.97
C ALA A 315 4.51 -24.96 -6.50
N ASP A 316 5.62 -24.43 -5.97
CA ASP A 316 5.95 -24.62 -4.56
C ASP A 316 4.91 -23.99 -3.62
N LYS A 317 4.75 -24.59 -2.43
CA LYS A 317 3.81 -24.11 -1.40
C LYS A 317 4.07 -22.67 -1.01
N ALA A 318 5.32 -22.19 -1.02
CA ALA A 318 5.64 -20.80 -0.72
C ALA A 318 5.10 -19.84 -1.78
N GLU A 319 5.16 -20.23 -3.06
CA GLU A 319 4.66 -19.44 -4.18
C GLU A 319 3.13 -19.35 -4.15
N ILE A 320 2.46 -20.50 -3.93
CA ILE A 320 1.00 -20.56 -3.77
C ILE A 320 0.56 -19.75 -2.55
N ALA A 321 1.29 -19.83 -1.44
CA ALA A 321 1.01 -19.02 -0.25
C ALA A 321 1.14 -17.52 -0.56
N ALA A 322 2.22 -17.07 -1.20
CA ALA A 322 2.38 -15.67 -1.57
C ALA A 322 1.24 -15.17 -2.49
N TYR A 323 0.77 -16.02 -3.40
CA TYR A 323 -0.37 -15.74 -4.26
C TYR A 323 -1.68 -15.62 -3.46
N ILE A 324 -1.95 -16.52 -2.52
CA ILE A 324 -3.12 -16.43 -1.62
C ILE A 324 -3.08 -15.12 -0.82
N TRP A 325 -1.93 -14.79 -0.23
CA TRP A 325 -1.74 -13.56 0.54
C TRP A 325 -2.06 -12.32 -0.30
N ARG A 326 -1.61 -12.30 -1.56
CA ARG A 326 -1.92 -11.24 -2.52
C ARG A 326 -3.41 -11.13 -2.82
N CYS A 327 -4.09 -12.27 -3.04
CA CYS A 327 -5.53 -12.28 -3.29
C CYS A 327 -6.31 -11.74 -2.08
N THR A 328 -5.93 -12.13 -0.86
CA THR A 328 -6.54 -11.60 0.36
C THR A 328 -6.28 -10.11 0.53
N LYS A 329 -5.10 -9.58 0.14
CA LYS A 329 -4.87 -8.12 0.13
C LYS A 329 -5.79 -7.37 -0.82
N LEU A 330 -6.10 -7.94 -1.99
CA LEU A 330 -7.05 -7.36 -2.94
C LEU A 330 -8.47 -7.36 -2.36
N GLU A 331 -8.85 -8.44 -1.70
CA GLU A 331 -10.12 -8.52 -0.99
C GLU A 331 -10.22 -7.46 0.14
N ILE A 332 -9.17 -7.27 0.93
CA ILE A 332 -9.10 -6.20 1.94
C ILE A 332 -9.18 -4.81 1.28
N LEU A 333 -8.57 -4.61 0.10
CA LEU A 333 -8.73 -3.35 -0.66
C LEU A 333 -10.20 -3.12 -1.06
N ILE A 334 -10.93 -4.17 -1.45
CA ILE A 334 -12.36 -4.08 -1.74
C ILE A 334 -13.14 -3.66 -0.49
N TRP A 335 -12.78 -4.18 0.69
CA TRP A 335 -13.37 -3.74 1.96
C TRP A 335 -13.18 -2.23 2.15
N ASP A 336 -11.97 -1.75 1.90
CA ASP A 336 -11.61 -0.34 2.06
C ASP A 336 -12.37 0.57 1.11
N LEU A 337 -12.52 0.14 -0.14
CA LEU A 337 -13.29 0.83 -1.16
C LEU A 337 -14.77 0.89 -0.79
N ILE A 338 -15.36 -0.22 -0.30
CA ILE A 338 -16.77 -0.25 0.13
C ILE A 338 -16.99 0.67 1.35
N LEU A 339 -16.05 0.68 2.31
CA LEU A 339 -16.14 1.55 3.49
C LEU A 339 -16.18 3.05 3.14
N GLN A 340 -15.64 3.47 2.00
CA GLN A 340 -15.74 4.87 1.55
C GLN A 340 -17.19 5.31 1.29
N PHE A 341 -18.10 4.37 1.03
CA PHE A 341 -19.53 4.67 0.83
C PHE A 341 -20.31 4.84 2.15
N ALA A 342 -19.70 4.57 3.31
CA ALA A 342 -20.38 4.52 4.61
C ALA A 342 -21.03 5.84 5.05
N ARG A 343 -20.55 6.98 4.53
CA ARG A 343 -21.11 8.29 4.88
C ARG A 343 -22.54 8.50 4.42
N LYS A 344 -22.93 7.86 3.31
CA LYS A 344 -24.21 8.12 2.63
C LYS A 344 -25.02 6.87 2.36
N ASN A 345 -24.50 5.69 2.72
CA ASN A 345 -25.11 4.41 2.39
C ASN A 345 -24.90 3.40 3.52
N ASN A 346 -25.78 2.41 3.57
CA ASN A 346 -25.55 1.20 4.33
C ASN A 346 -24.54 0.32 3.58
N VAL A 347 -23.30 0.26 4.08
CA VAL A 347 -22.22 -0.53 3.45
C VAL A 347 -22.48 -2.02 3.40
N ARG A 348 -23.37 -2.55 4.26
CA ARG A 348 -23.72 -3.97 4.24
C ARG A 348 -24.48 -4.36 2.98
N ASP A 349 -25.32 -3.48 2.44
CA ASP A 349 -26.07 -3.76 1.22
C ASP A 349 -25.14 -3.79 0.00
N ILE A 350 -24.16 -2.88 -0.03
CA ILE A 350 -23.08 -2.88 -1.03
C ILE A 350 -22.26 -4.18 -0.92
N TYR A 351 -21.91 -4.57 0.30
CA TYR A 351 -21.12 -5.79 0.54
C TYR A 351 -21.88 -7.06 0.16
N ARG A 352 -23.19 -7.14 0.40
CA ARG A 352 -24.05 -8.26 -0.04
C ARG A 352 -24.15 -8.36 -1.56
N SER A 353 -24.29 -7.21 -2.25
CA SER A 353 -24.25 -7.18 -3.72
C SER A 353 -22.87 -7.62 -4.23
N PHE A 354 -21.77 -7.20 -3.58
CA PHE A 354 -20.42 -7.70 -3.85
C PHE A 354 -20.29 -9.22 -3.65
N LEU A 355 -20.75 -9.78 -2.52
CA LEU A 355 -20.72 -11.22 -2.26
C LEU A 355 -21.49 -12.00 -3.33
N SER A 356 -22.69 -11.52 -3.67
CA SER A 356 -23.51 -12.09 -4.73
C SER A 356 -22.80 -12.08 -6.08
N CYS A 357 -22.08 -11.00 -6.40
CA CYS A 357 -21.28 -10.91 -7.61
C CYS A 357 -20.07 -11.86 -7.57
N ARG A 358 -19.34 -11.91 -6.46
CA ARG A 358 -18.16 -12.76 -6.26
C ARG A 358 -18.51 -14.23 -6.48
N HIS A 359 -19.59 -14.70 -5.85
CA HIS A 359 -20.10 -16.07 -5.93
C HIS A 359 -21.06 -16.33 -7.09
N GLU A 360 -21.06 -15.49 -8.13
CA GLU A 360 -21.78 -15.70 -9.40
C GLU A 360 -23.31 -15.79 -9.29
N SER A 361 -23.88 -15.31 -8.19
CA SER A 361 -25.34 -15.15 -8.06
C SER A 361 -25.86 -13.99 -8.90
N ILE A 362 -25.03 -12.96 -9.12
CA ILE A 362 -25.27 -11.87 -10.08
C ILE A 362 -24.06 -11.67 -10.99
N SER A 363 -24.29 -11.10 -12.18
CA SER A 363 -23.22 -10.80 -13.13
C SER A 363 -22.44 -9.53 -12.72
N LEU A 364 -21.23 -9.36 -13.26
CA LEU A 364 -20.45 -8.13 -13.07
C LEU A 364 -21.17 -6.90 -13.67
N ALA A 365 -21.99 -7.10 -14.71
CA ALA A 365 -22.81 -6.04 -15.30
C ALA A 365 -23.95 -5.62 -14.36
N SER A 366 -24.65 -6.58 -13.76
CA SER A 366 -25.68 -6.30 -12.75
C SER A 366 -25.09 -5.63 -11.50
N PHE A 367 -23.91 -6.07 -11.04
CA PHE A 367 -23.21 -5.38 -9.95
C PHE A 367 -22.85 -3.92 -10.31
N ARG A 368 -22.43 -3.66 -11.56
CA ARG A 368 -22.19 -2.29 -12.03
C ARG A 368 -23.45 -1.44 -11.99
N GLU A 369 -24.58 -1.98 -12.41
CA GLU A 369 -25.88 -1.29 -12.35
C GLU A 369 -26.29 -0.99 -10.91
N ASP A 370 -26.13 -1.97 -10.01
CA ASP A 370 -26.37 -1.78 -8.57
C ASP A 370 -25.52 -0.64 -7.99
N LEU A 371 -24.26 -0.51 -8.42
CA LEU A 371 -23.35 0.53 -7.93
C LEU A 371 -23.82 1.96 -8.21
N GLU A 372 -24.59 2.17 -9.28
CA GLU A 372 -25.13 3.49 -9.62
C GLU A 372 -26.20 3.96 -8.61
N ASN A 373 -26.83 3.02 -7.90
CA ASN A 373 -27.85 3.34 -6.89
C ASN A 373 -27.25 3.89 -5.59
N TYR A 374 -25.94 3.70 -5.33
CA TYR A 374 -25.27 4.17 -4.11
C TYR A 374 -24.71 5.58 -4.26
N LYS A 375 -24.95 6.43 -3.26
CA LYS A 375 -24.53 7.85 -3.25
C LYS A 375 -23.04 7.98 -2.88
N THR A 376 -22.27 8.80 -3.58
CA THR A 376 -20.85 9.05 -3.26
C THR A 376 -20.45 10.48 -3.65
N ASP A 377 -19.52 11.08 -2.91
CA ASP A 377 -18.86 12.35 -3.28
C ASP A 377 -17.74 12.18 -4.29
N THR A 378 -17.29 10.93 -4.49
CA THR A 378 -16.21 10.55 -5.40
C THR A 378 -16.74 9.50 -6.37
N PRO A 379 -17.22 9.90 -7.56
CA PRO A 379 -17.79 8.98 -8.56
C PRO A 379 -16.82 7.88 -9.01
N GLU A 380 -15.51 8.15 -8.98
CA GLU A 380 -14.44 7.23 -9.37
C GLU A 380 -14.44 5.95 -8.52
N LEU A 381 -14.91 6.02 -7.27
CA LEU A 381 -15.00 4.87 -6.36
C LEU A 381 -15.80 3.70 -6.95
N ARG A 382 -16.87 4.00 -7.73
CA ARG A 382 -17.67 2.95 -8.39
C ARG A 382 -16.84 2.17 -9.39
N LEU A 383 -16.06 2.88 -10.21
CA LEU A 383 -15.17 2.28 -11.19
C LEU A 383 -14.06 1.48 -10.52
N TRP A 384 -13.43 2.04 -9.48
CA TRP A 384 -12.37 1.38 -8.73
C TRP A 384 -12.86 0.08 -8.07
N LEU A 385 -14.02 0.12 -7.42
CA LEU A 385 -14.64 -1.06 -6.81
C LEU A 385 -14.98 -2.12 -7.87
N LEU A 386 -15.60 -1.72 -8.98
CA LEU A 386 -15.91 -2.63 -10.09
C LEU A 386 -14.65 -3.31 -10.65
N GLU A 387 -13.57 -2.55 -10.85
CA GLU A 387 -12.30 -3.08 -11.35
C GLU A 387 -11.63 -4.02 -10.35
N ALA A 388 -11.62 -3.67 -9.06
CA ALA A 388 -11.08 -4.52 -8.00
C ALA A 388 -11.84 -5.85 -7.93
N VAL A 389 -13.17 -5.82 -7.97
CA VAL A 389 -14.03 -7.02 -7.99
C VAL A 389 -13.78 -7.86 -9.23
N ARG A 390 -13.62 -7.24 -10.41
CA ARG A 390 -13.27 -7.96 -11.65
C ARG A 390 -11.93 -8.69 -11.54
N ILE A 391 -10.92 -8.04 -10.96
CA ILE A 391 -9.61 -8.67 -10.73
C ILE A 391 -9.78 -9.83 -9.75
N LEU A 392 -10.45 -9.62 -8.62
CA LEU A 392 -10.64 -10.65 -7.60
C LEU A 392 -11.36 -11.89 -8.17
N LYS A 393 -12.43 -11.71 -8.94
CA LYS A 393 -13.15 -12.83 -9.58
C LYS A 393 -12.26 -13.68 -10.47
N ARG A 394 -11.35 -13.05 -11.23
CA ARG A 394 -10.36 -13.78 -12.04
C ARG A 394 -9.41 -14.58 -11.16
N GLU A 395 -8.91 -13.98 -10.07
CA GLU A 395 -8.01 -14.67 -9.15
C GLU A 395 -8.72 -15.81 -8.39
N ASP A 396 -10.02 -15.66 -8.06
CA ASP A 396 -10.85 -16.68 -7.40
C ASP A 396 -10.95 -17.96 -8.27
N THR A 397 -11.12 -17.85 -9.59
CA THR A 397 -11.12 -19.01 -10.50
C THR A 397 -9.80 -19.80 -10.42
N ILE A 398 -8.69 -19.08 -10.32
CA ILE A 398 -7.35 -19.69 -10.20
C ILE A 398 -7.22 -20.33 -8.81
N LEU A 399 -7.62 -19.64 -7.74
CA LEU A 399 -7.60 -20.19 -6.38
C LEU A 399 -8.45 -21.45 -6.24
N GLN A 400 -9.62 -21.51 -6.88
CA GLN A 400 -10.45 -22.72 -6.91
C GLN A 400 -9.72 -23.89 -7.59
N THR A 401 -8.95 -23.61 -8.64
CA THR A 401 -8.15 -24.62 -9.33
C THR A 401 -6.99 -25.11 -8.46
N LEU A 402 -6.29 -24.20 -7.79
CA LEU A 402 -5.18 -24.52 -6.87
C LEU A 402 -5.66 -25.25 -5.60
N ASN A 403 -6.83 -24.88 -5.08
CA ASN A 403 -7.38 -25.42 -3.83
C ASN A 403 -8.42 -26.54 -4.06
N ARG A 404 -8.30 -27.31 -5.15
CA ARG A 404 -9.29 -28.34 -5.51
C ARG A 404 -9.55 -29.36 -4.41
N ASN A 405 -8.52 -29.69 -3.62
CA ASN A 405 -8.59 -30.66 -2.52
C ASN A 405 -8.86 -30.04 -1.14
N GLY A 406 -8.99 -28.71 -1.05
CA GLY A 406 -9.21 -28.01 0.23
C GLY A 406 -7.99 -27.89 1.14
N GLU A 407 -6.81 -28.34 0.72
CA GLU A 407 -5.58 -28.31 1.53
C GLU A 407 -5.07 -26.88 1.84
N LEU A 408 -5.49 -25.89 1.05
CA LEU A 408 -5.07 -24.50 1.20
C LEU A 408 -5.95 -23.69 2.16
N GLN A 409 -7.05 -24.27 2.70
CA GLN A 409 -7.98 -23.57 3.59
C GLN A 409 -7.26 -22.90 4.78
N GLY A 410 -6.28 -23.59 5.36
CA GLY A 410 -5.51 -23.03 6.46
C GLY A 410 -4.65 -21.83 6.07
N ILE A 411 -4.04 -21.86 4.88
CA ILE A 411 -3.25 -20.73 4.38
C ILE A 411 -4.17 -19.55 4.06
N MET A 412 -5.33 -19.81 3.46
CA MET A 412 -6.35 -18.80 3.15
C MET A 412 -6.88 -18.12 4.41
N PHE A 413 -7.21 -18.90 5.45
CA PHE A 413 -7.70 -18.34 6.72
C PHE A 413 -6.63 -17.48 7.40
N LYS A 414 -5.38 -17.96 7.44
CA LYS A 414 -4.26 -17.22 8.02
C LYS A 414 -3.94 -15.92 7.27
N ALA A 415 -4.18 -15.87 5.96
CA ALA A 415 -3.95 -14.66 5.15
C ALA A 415 -4.82 -13.48 5.59
N TYR A 416 -5.96 -13.70 6.26
CA TYR A 416 -6.76 -12.62 6.83
C TYR A 416 -6.11 -11.96 8.06
N GLY A 417 -5.06 -12.54 8.64
CA GLY A 417 -4.21 -11.88 9.64
C GLY A 417 -3.52 -10.60 9.15
N GLN A 418 -3.54 -10.35 7.83
CA GLN A 418 -3.10 -9.08 7.22
C GLN A 418 -3.99 -7.89 7.59
N ALA A 419 -5.21 -8.13 8.06
CA ALA A 419 -6.14 -7.10 8.52
C ALA A 419 -5.82 -6.66 9.97
N VAL A 420 -4.59 -6.19 10.20
CA VAL A 420 -3.99 -6.03 11.54
C VAL A 420 -4.80 -5.11 12.47
N GLU A 421 -5.46 -4.09 11.93
CA GLU A 421 -6.20 -3.08 12.68
C GLU A 421 -7.73 -3.31 12.69
N ARG A 422 -8.16 -4.53 12.36
CA ARG A 422 -9.59 -4.84 12.15
C ARG A 422 -10.02 -6.04 12.95
N THR A 423 -11.30 -6.00 13.32
CA THR A 423 -11.99 -7.21 13.76
C THR A 423 -12.55 -7.90 12.53
N VAL A 424 -12.00 -9.08 12.24
CA VAL A 424 -12.47 -9.93 11.14
C VAL A 424 -13.51 -10.88 11.72
N ILE A 425 -14.73 -10.81 11.20
CA ILE A 425 -15.75 -11.84 11.45
C ILE A 425 -15.62 -12.93 10.38
N PHE A 426 -15.96 -14.16 10.75
CA PHE A 426 -16.00 -15.28 9.83
C PHE A 426 -17.12 -16.26 10.16
N THR A 427 -17.56 -16.98 9.13
CA THR A 427 -18.44 -18.13 9.29
C THR A 427 -17.75 -19.34 8.71
N LEU A 428 -17.62 -20.40 9.51
CA LEU A 428 -16.86 -21.61 9.22
C LEU A 428 -17.79 -22.82 9.19
N ASP A 429 -17.67 -23.65 8.16
CA ASP A 429 -18.16 -25.03 8.17
C ASP A 429 -17.05 -25.95 8.72
N PRO A 430 -17.19 -26.49 9.94
CA PRO A 430 -16.16 -27.35 10.55
C PRO A 430 -15.90 -28.64 9.78
N ALA A 431 -16.87 -29.13 8.98
CA ALA A 431 -16.74 -30.40 8.26
C ALA A 431 -15.85 -30.28 7.03
N THR A 432 -15.88 -29.15 6.33
CA THR A 432 -15.10 -28.92 5.11
C THR A 432 -13.94 -27.96 5.30
N GLY A 433 -13.97 -27.13 6.34
CA GLY A 433 -13.05 -26.01 6.51
C GLY A 433 -13.31 -24.86 5.56
N ARG A 434 -14.41 -24.88 4.79
CA ARG A 434 -14.84 -23.73 3.99
C ARG A 434 -15.33 -22.64 4.92
N PHE A 435 -14.97 -21.41 4.60
CA PHE A 435 -15.36 -20.25 5.39
C PHE A 435 -15.53 -19.02 4.52
N GLY A 436 -16.29 -18.05 5.02
CA GLY A 436 -16.31 -16.67 4.53
C GLY A 436 -15.81 -15.76 5.66
N ALA A 437 -15.09 -14.69 5.33
CA ALA A 437 -14.55 -13.76 6.32
C ALA A 437 -14.55 -12.32 5.80
N THR A 438 -14.81 -11.35 6.68
CA THR A 438 -14.75 -9.92 6.34
C THR A 438 -14.56 -9.03 7.56
N ASP A 439 -14.33 -7.74 7.33
CA ASP A 439 -14.40 -6.72 8.38
C ASP A 439 -15.81 -6.69 9.01
N ARG A 440 -15.90 -6.70 10.35
CA ARG A 440 -17.17 -6.67 11.10
C ARG A 440 -18.12 -5.55 10.65
N LYS A 441 -17.61 -4.42 10.12
CA LYS A 441 -18.43 -3.31 9.65
C LYS A 441 -19.21 -3.63 8.37
N LEU A 442 -18.77 -4.61 7.58
CA LEU A 442 -19.26 -4.85 6.23
C LEU A 442 -20.32 -5.95 6.12
N ALA A 443 -20.36 -6.90 7.05
CA ALA A 443 -21.32 -7.99 7.01
C ALA A 443 -21.72 -8.46 8.39
N GLU A 444 -22.72 -9.32 8.43
CA GLU A 444 -23.02 -10.19 9.54
C GLU A 444 -22.55 -11.61 9.23
N HIS A 445 -22.33 -12.41 10.29
CA HIS A 445 -21.92 -13.80 10.15
C HIS A 445 -22.87 -14.60 9.24
N ALA A 446 -24.18 -14.32 9.29
CA ALA A 446 -25.18 -15.04 8.53
C ALA A 446 -25.07 -14.80 7.01
N ASP A 447 -24.50 -13.67 6.57
CA ASP A 447 -24.38 -13.31 5.15
C ASP A 447 -23.51 -14.31 4.37
N PHE A 448 -22.63 -15.06 5.04
CA PHE A 448 -21.75 -16.05 4.40
C PHE A 448 -22.40 -17.42 4.20
N VAL A 449 -23.42 -17.78 4.99
CA VAL A 449 -24.02 -19.12 5.00
C VAL A 449 -24.46 -19.61 3.62
N PRO A 450 -25.14 -18.79 2.78
CA PRO A 450 -25.58 -19.22 1.44
C PRO A 450 -24.44 -19.72 0.53
N TYR A 451 -23.22 -19.25 0.76
CA TYR A 451 -22.06 -19.53 -0.08
C TYR A 451 -21.22 -20.72 0.40
N LEU A 452 -21.51 -21.26 1.58
CA LEU A 452 -20.77 -22.41 2.15
C LEU A 452 -21.33 -23.77 1.70
N GLY A 453 -22.54 -23.80 1.13
CA GLY A 453 -23.19 -25.04 0.67
C GLY A 453 -23.69 -25.92 1.82
N THR A 454 -23.96 -25.35 2.99
CA THR A 454 -24.49 -26.03 4.18
C THR A 454 -25.54 -25.15 4.86
N SER A 455 -26.23 -25.70 5.87
CA SER A 455 -27.21 -24.93 6.66
C SER A 455 -26.53 -24.16 7.78
N ARG A 456 -27.13 -23.02 8.17
CA ARG A 456 -26.66 -22.18 9.30
C ARG A 456 -26.44 -23.00 10.58
N ASP A 457 -27.28 -24.01 10.81
CA ASP A 457 -27.25 -24.88 11.98
C ASP A 457 -25.96 -25.69 12.13
N ARG A 458 -25.28 -25.94 11.01
CA ARG A 458 -24.03 -26.71 10.91
C ARG A 458 -22.79 -25.82 10.81
N CYS A 459 -22.97 -24.50 10.79
CA CYS A 459 -21.87 -23.54 10.76
C CYS A 459 -21.55 -23.02 12.15
N LEU A 460 -20.33 -22.53 12.31
CA LEU A 460 -19.92 -21.71 13.42
C LEU A 460 -19.73 -20.27 12.96
N ARG A 461 -20.08 -19.33 13.83
CA ARG A 461 -19.66 -17.94 13.71
C ARG A 461 -18.41 -17.72 14.55
N GLY A 462 -17.55 -16.83 14.10
CA GLY A 462 -16.36 -16.48 14.84
C GLY A 462 -15.81 -15.12 14.49
N GLU A 463 -14.87 -14.67 15.29
CA GLU A 463 -14.10 -13.46 15.00
C GLU A 463 -12.70 -13.52 15.58
N PHE A 464 -11.82 -12.68 15.05
CA PHE A 464 -10.52 -12.42 15.62
C PHE A 464 -10.06 -11.00 15.30
N PHE A 465 -9.07 -10.53 16.05
CA PHE A 465 -8.43 -9.24 15.82
C PHE A 465 -6.94 -9.42 15.49
N GLY A 466 -6.53 -8.80 14.39
CA GLY A 466 -5.14 -8.81 13.93
C GLY A 466 -4.62 -10.19 13.52
N ASP A 467 -3.36 -10.49 13.86
CA ASP A 467 -2.73 -11.74 13.45
C ASP A 467 -3.33 -12.96 14.17
N VAL A 468 -4.00 -13.81 13.39
CA VAL A 468 -4.63 -15.04 13.86
C VAL A 468 -3.62 -16.07 14.39
N GLN A 469 -2.32 -15.95 14.09
CA GLN A 469 -1.29 -16.83 14.65
C GLN A 469 -0.80 -16.41 16.03
N ASN A 470 -0.99 -15.14 16.42
CA ASN A 470 -0.55 -14.67 17.74
C ASN A 470 -1.39 -15.31 18.86
N ALA A 471 -0.80 -16.23 19.63
CA ALA A 471 -1.49 -16.97 20.68
C ALA A 471 -2.15 -16.08 21.76
N SER A 472 -1.65 -14.85 21.95
CA SER A 472 -2.16 -13.89 22.93
C SER A 472 -3.50 -13.28 22.53
N ASN A 473 -3.77 -13.17 21.23
CA ASN A 473 -5.03 -12.65 20.71
C ASN A 473 -6.06 -13.80 20.64
N PRO A 474 -7.22 -13.70 21.30
CA PRO A 474 -8.21 -14.76 21.25
C PRO A 474 -8.91 -14.84 19.89
N ILE A 475 -9.33 -16.04 19.52
CA ILE A 475 -10.42 -16.25 18.56
C ILE A 475 -11.70 -16.37 19.39
N GLN A 476 -12.78 -15.71 18.99
CA GLN A 476 -14.10 -16.01 19.52
C GLN A 476 -14.82 -16.96 18.57
N LEU A 477 -15.53 -17.95 19.12
CA LEU A 477 -16.40 -18.85 18.37
C LEU A 477 -17.77 -18.94 19.02
N GLY A 478 -18.78 -19.25 18.22
CA GLY A 478 -20.11 -19.51 18.76
C GLY A 478 -21.05 -20.09 17.73
N VAL A 479 -22.27 -20.32 18.21
CA VAL A 479 -23.43 -20.76 17.41
C VAL A 479 -24.50 -19.66 17.43
N TRP A 480 -25.44 -19.71 16.51
CA TRP A 480 -26.55 -18.74 16.47
C TRP A 480 -27.63 -19.06 17.50
N GLU A 481 -27.95 -20.34 17.67
CA GLU A 481 -29.09 -20.79 18.48
C GLU A 481 -28.68 -21.97 19.36
N LEU A 482 -29.21 -21.97 20.58
CA LEU A 482 -29.15 -23.10 21.52
C LEU A 482 -30.57 -23.45 21.96
N GLY A 483 -30.98 -24.67 21.64
CA GLY A 483 -32.28 -25.21 21.99
C GLY A 483 -32.31 -25.91 23.36
N ASN A 484 -32.85 -27.13 23.37
CA ASN A 484 -32.93 -27.97 24.56
C ASN A 484 -31.53 -28.54 24.94
N PRO A 485 -31.39 -29.21 26.11
CA PRO A 485 -30.09 -29.72 26.55
C PRO A 485 -29.39 -30.69 25.58
N ASP A 486 -30.15 -31.48 24.81
CA ASP A 486 -29.58 -32.37 23.79
C ASP A 486 -29.05 -31.59 22.58
N ASP A 487 -29.77 -30.56 22.15
CA ASP A 487 -29.29 -29.63 21.12
C ASP A 487 -28.05 -28.87 21.60
N ALA A 488 -28.04 -28.41 22.85
CA ALA A 488 -26.89 -27.73 23.43
C ALA A 488 -25.63 -28.60 23.41
N ARG A 489 -25.75 -29.89 23.73
CA ARG A 489 -24.65 -30.85 23.58
C ARG A 489 -24.21 -31.03 22.12
N LYS A 490 -25.14 -31.09 21.17
CA LYS A 490 -24.80 -31.14 19.73
C LYS A 490 -24.06 -29.88 19.27
N LYS A 491 -24.44 -28.69 19.76
CA LYS A 491 -23.74 -27.44 19.49
C LYS A 491 -22.36 -27.38 20.14
N ALA A 492 -22.21 -27.89 21.37
CA ALA A 492 -20.91 -28.05 22.01
C ALA A 492 -20.00 -28.98 21.19
N ALA A 493 -20.53 -30.10 20.68
CA ALA A 493 -19.79 -30.98 19.77
C ALA A 493 -19.40 -30.27 18.45
N LEU A 494 -20.27 -29.42 17.91
CA LEU A 494 -19.97 -28.60 16.73
C LEU A 494 -18.83 -27.60 17.01
N VAL A 495 -18.84 -26.95 18.18
CA VAL A 495 -17.76 -26.05 18.63
C VAL A 495 -16.44 -26.81 18.78
N ARG A 496 -16.46 -28.02 19.35
CA ARG A 496 -15.29 -28.92 19.40
C ARG A 496 -14.75 -29.21 18.00
N ALA A 497 -15.62 -29.62 17.07
CA ALA A 497 -15.24 -29.89 15.68
C ALA A 497 -14.66 -28.62 14.99
N GLY A 498 -15.17 -27.44 15.33
CA GLY A 498 -14.59 -26.16 14.89
C GLY A 498 -13.18 -25.94 15.40
N ALA A 499 -12.93 -26.19 16.69
CA ALA A 499 -11.61 -26.07 17.28
C ALA A 499 -10.61 -27.06 16.64
N GLU A 500 -11.02 -28.32 16.44
CA GLU A 500 -10.25 -29.34 15.71
C GLU A 500 -9.92 -28.86 14.28
N ARG A 501 -10.91 -28.31 13.56
CA ARG A 501 -10.72 -27.81 12.20
C ARG A 501 -9.74 -26.64 12.14
N LEU A 502 -9.81 -25.69 13.06
CA LEU A 502 -8.87 -24.57 13.13
C LEU A 502 -7.44 -25.04 13.40
N ILE A 503 -7.26 -26.06 14.25
CA ILE A 503 -5.95 -26.69 14.49
C ILE A 503 -5.44 -27.37 13.21
N GLN A 504 -6.29 -28.13 12.50
CA GLN A 504 -5.94 -28.75 11.20
C GLN A 504 -5.57 -27.70 10.13
N MET A 505 -6.17 -26.52 10.20
CA MET A 505 -5.85 -25.35 9.38
C MET A 505 -4.52 -24.67 9.79
N GLY A 506 -3.85 -25.18 10.82
CA GLY A 506 -2.55 -24.73 11.28
C GLY A 506 -2.59 -23.54 12.23
N ILE A 507 -3.70 -23.36 12.96
CA ILE A 507 -3.75 -22.42 14.09
C ILE A 507 -3.19 -23.12 15.34
N PRO A 508 -2.34 -22.46 16.15
CA PRO A 508 -1.72 -23.11 17.32
C PRO A 508 -2.75 -23.60 18.33
N GLU A 509 -2.53 -24.79 18.89
CA GLU A 509 -3.39 -25.34 19.95
C GLU A 509 -3.44 -24.46 21.20
N SER A 510 -2.38 -23.70 21.47
CA SER A 510 -2.28 -22.75 22.58
C SER A 510 -3.07 -21.45 22.36
N LYS A 511 -3.61 -21.22 21.16
CA LYS A 511 -4.42 -20.04 20.84
C LYS A 511 -5.61 -19.96 21.78
N LYS A 512 -5.79 -18.81 22.42
CA LYS A 512 -6.93 -18.55 23.31
C LYS A 512 -8.24 -18.61 22.52
N LEU A 513 -9.23 -19.28 23.09
CA LEU A 513 -10.59 -19.41 22.59
C LEU A 513 -11.56 -18.80 23.61
N LEU A 514 -12.41 -17.91 23.10
CA LEU A 514 -13.55 -17.33 23.83
C LEU A 514 -14.84 -17.73 23.13
N PHE A 515 -15.96 -17.62 23.84
CA PHE A 515 -17.28 -17.90 23.29
C PHE A 515 -18.15 -16.65 23.21
N TYR A 516 -18.99 -16.59 22.18
CA TYR A 516 -20.10 -15.63 22.11
C TYR A 516 -21.23 -16.05 23.03
N GLU A 517 -21.98 -15.06 23.51
CA GLU A 517 -23.36 -15.29 23.93
C GLU A 517 -24.18 -15.73 22.72
N THR A 518 -25.06 -16.71 22.91
CA THR A 518 -25.90 -17.18 21.81
C THR A 518 -27.00 -16.18 21.49
N THR A 519 -27.30 -16.01 20.20
CA THR A 519 -28.26 -14.97 19.76
C THR A 519 -29.69 -15.36 20.04
N TRP A 520 -30.02 -16.65 19.95
CA TRP A 520 -31.34 -17.16 20.32
C TRP A 520 -31.18 -18.34 21.29
N ARG A 521 -31.50 -18.10 22.55
CA ARG A 521 -31.55 -19.12 23.59
C ARG A 521 -33.00 -19.54 23.79
N ARG A 522 -33.29 -20.84 23.68
CA ARG A 522 -34.64 -21.41 23.91
C ARG A 522 -34.67 -22.38 25.10
N GLY A 523 -33.63 -22.37 25.93
CA GLY A 523 -33.46 -23.22 27.10
C GLY A 523 -32.53 -22.60 28.13
N SER A 524 -32.26 -23.31 29.22
CA SER A 524 -31.50 -22.80 30.38
C SER A 524 -29.98 -22.91 30.25
N LEU A 525 -29.45 -23.30 29.09
CA LEU A 525 -28.01 -23.48 28.85
C LEU A 525 -27.49 -22.51 27.80
N ASP A 526 -26.28 -21.99 28.02
CA ASP A 526 -25.51 -21.21 27.05
C ASP A 526 -24.04 -21.68 27.01
N LEU A 527 -23.25 -21.19 26.05
CA LEU A 527 -21.80 -21.35 26.06
C LEU A 527 -21.18 -20.59 27.24
N ASP A 528 -20.17 -21.16 27.89
CA ASP A 528 -19.44 -20.56 29.01
C ASP A 528 -18.54 -19.39 28.53
N THR A 529 -19.14 -18.21 28.36
CA THR A 529 -18.45 -16.99 27.91
C THR A 529 -17.47 -16.44 28.96
N GLY A 530 -17.67 -16.79 30.23
CA GLY A 530 -16.92 -16.24 31.37
C GLY A 530 -15.56 -16.89 31.62
N ARG A 531 -15.31 -18.09 31.06
CA ARG A 531 -14.07 -18.83 31.31
C ARG A 531 -13.32 -19.12 30.01
N PRO A 532 -12.24 -18.37 29.70
CA PRO A 532 -11.40 -18.60 28.52
C PRO A 532 -10.85 -20.03 28.47
N ARG A 533 -10.71 -20.58 27.25
CA ARG A 533 -10.08 -21.88 26.98
C ARG A 533 -8.98 -21.71 25.94
N THR A 534 -8.31 -22.80 25.58
CA THR A 534 -7.46 -22.85 24.39
C THR A 534 -8.11 -23.74 23.33
N LEU A 535 -7.76 -23.53 22.05
CA LEU A 535 -8.24 -24.41 20.97
C LEU A 535 -7.95 -25.88 21.26
N GLY A 536 -6.73 -26.20 21.72
CA GLY A 536 -6.34 -27.57 22.06
C GLY A 536 -7.12 -28.16 23.23
N ALA A 537 -7.45 -27.35 24.24
CA ALA A 537 -8.26 -27.83 25.36
C ALA A 537 -9.68 -28.21 24.90
N VAL A 538 -10.30 -27.37 24.05
CA VAL A 538 -11.66 -27.64 23.54
C VAL A 538 -11.65 -28.81 22.56
N ALA A 539 -10.69 -28.86 21.63
CA ALA A 539 -10.58 -29.92 20.63
C ALA A 539 -10.36 -31.33 21.21
N ARG A 540 -9.87 -31.44 22.45
CA ARG A 540 -9.62 -32.73 23.12
C ARG A 540 -10.74 -33.19 24.05
N LEU A 541 -11.83 -32.40 24.18
CA LEU A 541 -12.97 -32.77 25.01
C LEU A 541 -13.63 -34.07 24.51
N ARG A 542 -13.75 -35.04 25.41
CA ARG A 542 -14.53 -36.25 25.16
C ARG A 542 -16.02 -35.92 25.11
N GLU A 543 -16.82 -36.78 24.51
CA GLU A 543 -18.29 -36.60 24.42
C GLU A 543 -18.94 -36.32 25.79
N GLU A 544 -18.48 -37.00 26.84
CA GLU A 544 -18.93 -36.82 28.22
C GLU A 544 -18.52 -35.49 28.86
N GLU A 545 -17.49 -34.82 28.33
CA GLU A 545 -16.93 -33.56 28.82
C GLU A 545 -17.47 -32.34 28.06
N LEU A 546 -18.32 -32.54 27.03
CA LEU A 546 -18.89 -31.43 26.24
C LEU A 546 -19.75 -30.48 27.09
N GLY A 547 -20.23 -30.92 28.25
CA GLY A 547 -20.90 -30.06 29.22
C GLY A 547 -20.00 -28.97 29.82
N ASP A 548 -18.67 -29.14 29.82
CA ASP A 548 -17.72 -28.23 30.48
C ASP A 548 -17.56 -26.87 29.78
N ILE A 549 -18.11 -26.74 28.58
CA ILE A 549 -18.18 -25.48 27.82
C ILE A 549 -19.59 -24.90 27.79
N LEU A 550 -20.52 -25.49 28.54
CA LEU A 550 -21.88 -25.01 28.72
C LEU A 550 -22.08 -24.55 30.16
N ILE A 551 -22.87 -23.50 30.36
CA ILE A 551 -23.24 -22.97 31.67
C ILE A 551 -24.76 -22.83 31.76
N ALA A 552 -25.31 -23.07 32.94
CA ALA A 552 -26.70 -22.74 33.23
C ALA A 552 -26.85 -21.23 33.38
N VAL A 553 -27.85 -20.65 32.73
CA VAL A 553 -28.15 -19.22 32.82
C VAL A 553 -29.57 -19.06 33.35
N ASP A 554 -29.75 -18.27 34.40
CA ASP A 554 -31.07 -18.01 34.99
C ASP A 554 -31.96 -17.18 34.05
N ASP A 555 -33.24 -17.56 33.99
CA ASP A 555 -34.27 -17.07 33.05
C ASP A 555 -34.82 -15.66 33.39
N GLU A 556 -34.09 -14.81 34.11
CA GLU A 556 -34.62 -13.50 34.55
C GLU A 556 -34.71 -12.44 33.44
N PHE A 557 -34.24 -12.72 32.22
CA PHE A 557 -34.20 -11.73 31.12
C PHE A 557 -34.90 -12.15 29.82
N SER A 558 -35.60 -13.29 29.81
CA SER A 558 -36.20 -13.87 28.60
C SER A 558 -37.43 -13.10 28.05
N GLU A 559 -37.88 -12.03 28.70
CA GLU A 559 -39.03 -11.21 28.26
C GLU A 559 -38.68 -9.93 27.47
N TYR A 560 -37.41 -9.53 27.32
CA TYR A 560 -37.08 -8.43 26.43
C TYR A 560 -36.81 -8.92 25.01
N ILE A 561 -37.88 -9.12 24.25
CA ILE A 561 -37.85 -9.12 22.79
C ILE A 561 -37.32 -7.74 22.37
N SER A 562 -36.05 -7.66 21.99
CA SER A 562 -35.51 -6.48 21.32
C SER A 562 -36.07 -6.42 19.89
N THR A 563 -37.16 -5.67 19.71
CA THR A 563 -37.48 -5.10 18.41
C THR A 563 -36.51 -3.95 18.15
N ASP A 564 -35.50 -4.21 17.31
CA ASP A 564 -34.95 -3.25 16.34
C ASP A 564 -34.05 -3.97 15.32
#